data_AF-A0A2G9MPJ0-F1
#
_entry.id   AF-A0A2G9MPJ0-F1
#
_cell.length_a   1.000
_cell.length_b   1.000
_cell.length_c   1.000
_cell.angle_alpha   90.00
_cell.angle_beta   90.00
_cell.angle_gamma   90.00
#
_symmetry.space_group_name_H-M   'P 1'
#
loop_
_entity.id
_entity.type
_entity.pdbx_description
1 polymer ?
#
loop_
_entity_poly.entity_id
_entity_poly.type
_entity_poly.pdbx_seq_one_letter_code
_entity_poly.pdbx_strand_id
1 'polypeptide(L)'
;MSTEIIKEILKDITDGKISDAVFEGANIVLYTKDKEFLANDAGLIKSIVNKIKKRIELRPDPELCHPQEKAEVEIRKIIDAEAGIDQIIFDPQRSVVIIEAEKPGLAIGRQGELLQEIKTKTFWVPIVKRTPLIRSQIIENIRSVLYQNSDYRRKFLHKTGERIYNGWLREKKHEWIRASYLGGARQVGRSCILLQTPESRILLDCGIDVSSPEDPYPYLEAPELNLKELDAIIVSHPHIDHTGLVPYLFKYGYRGPVYCTAPTRDIMALLQLDIIKIQRGEGK
;
A
#
# COMPACT_ATOMS: atom_id res chain seq x y z
N MET A 1 -20.70 -5.69 -0.94
CA MET A 1 -21.47 -5.55 -2.19
C MET A 1 -20.45 -5.35 -3.29
N SER A 2 -20.30 -6.31 -4.21
CA SER A 2 -19.31 -6.19 -5.30
C SER A 2 -19.55 -4.89 -6.10
N THR A 3 -18.55 -4.02 -6.09
CA THR A 3 -18.48 -2.77 -6.88
C THR A 3 -18.68 -3.06 -8.37
N GLU A 4 -19.37 -2.17 -9.08
CA GLU A 4 -19.74 -2.30 -10.50
C GLU A 4 -18.57 -2.67 -11.41
N ILE A 5 -17.37 -2.14 -11.13
CA ILE A 5 -16.16 -2.43 -11.91
C ILE A 5 -15.76 -3.91 -11.86
N ILE A 6 -15.88 -4.58 -10.71
CA ILE A 6 -15.56 -6.01 -10.58
C ILE A 6 -16.57 -6.82 -11.39
N LYS A 7 -17.85 -6.47 -11.32
CA LYS A 7 -18.88 -7.14 -12.14
C LYS A 7 -18.60 -6.98 -13.63
N GLU A 8 -18.17 -5.79 -14.07
CA GLU A 8 -17.82 -5.55 -15.47
C GLU A 8 -16.59 -6.35 -15.90
N ILE A 9 -15.56 -6.47 -15.05
CA ILE A 9 -14.39 -7.33 -15.31
C ILE A 9 -14.81 -8.79 -15.49
N LEU A 10 -15.65 -9.29 -14.58
CA LEU A 10 -16.01 -10.71 -14.56
C LEU A 10 -16.87 -11.13 -15.75
N LYS A 11 -17.60 -10.21 -16.41
CA LYS A 11 -18.36 -10.51 -17.64
C LYS A 11 -17.46 -10.96 -18.80
N ASP A 12 -16.24 -10.45 -18.86
CA ASP A 12 -15.29 -10.75 -19.93
C ASP A 12 -14.52 -12.06 -19.65
N ILE A 13 -14.72 -12.70 -18.49
CA ILE A 13 -14.02 -13.92 -18.06
C ILE A 13 -15.02 -15.08 -17.98
N THR A 14 -14.62 -16.26 -18.46
CA THR A 14 -15.46 -17.47 -18.38
C THR A 14 -15.80 -17.82 -16.92
N ASP A 15 -17.07 -18.16 -16.67
CA ASP A 15 -17.55 -18.58 -15.36
C ASP A 15 -16.69 -19.73 -14.78
N GLY A 16 -16.38 -19.62 -13.48
CA GLY A 16 -15.62 -20.63 -12.74
C GLY A 16 -14.09 -20.48 -12.79
N LYS A 17 -13.54 -19.60 -13.63
CA LYS A 17 -12.08 -19.37 -13.68
C LYS A 17 -11.53 -18.50 -12.56
N ILE A 18 -12.35 -17.62 -11.98
CA ILE A 18 -11.96 -16.72 -10.88
C ILE A 18 -12.61 -17.23 -9.59
N SER A 19 -11.80 -17.46 -8.55
CA SER A 19 -12.27 -17.89 -7.24
C SER A 19 -12.66 -16.71 -6.35
N ASP A 20 -11.93 -15.60 -6.43
CA ASP A 20 -12.19 -14.38 -5.69
C ASP A 20 -11.70 -13.14 -6.46
N ALA A 21 -12.32 -11.99 -6.21
CA ALA A 21 -11.95 -10.72 -6.81
C ALA A 21 -11.99 -9.62 -5.75
N VAL A 22 -10.82 -9.05 -5.45
CA VAL A 22 -10.66 -8.08 -4.37
C VAL A 22 -9.89 -6.86 -4.84
N PHE A 23 -10.07 -5.76 -4.12
CA PHE A 23 -9.18 -4.63 -4.27
C PHE A 23 -7.95 -4.72 -3.35
N GLU A 24 -6.82 -4.25 -3.88
CA GLU A 24 -5.64 -3.92 -3.11
C GLU A 24 -5.32 -2.42 -3.26
N GLY A 25 -6.04 -1.59 -2.52
CA GLY A 25 -6.00 -0.14 -2.71
C GLY A 25 -6.54 0.22 -4.10
N ALA A 26 -5.71 0.82 -4.94
CA ALA A 26 -6.10 1.16 -6.31
C ALA A 26 -5.98 -0.03 -7.30
N ASN A 27 -5.35 -1.14 -6.91
CA ASN A 27 -5.21 -2.30 -7.79
C ASN A 27 -6.41 -3.24 -7.65
N ILE A 28 -6.72 -3.96 -8.72
CA ILE A 28 -7.72 -5.03 -8.74
C ILE A 28 -6.98 -6.35 -8.82
N VAL A 29 -7.26 -7.26 -7.90
CA VAL A 29 -6.61 -8.57 -7.83
C VAL A 29 -7.66 -9.65 -8.05
N LEU A 30 -7.43 -10.49 -9.04
CA LEU A 30 -8.26 -11.65 -9.35
C LEU A 30 -7.50 -12.89 -8.89
N TYR A 31 -8.13 -13.68 -8.04
CA TYR A 31 -7.62 -14.98 -7.59
C TYR A 31 -8.20 -16.10 -8.46
N THR A 32 -7.38 -17.09 -8.77
CA THR A 32 -7.79 -18.26 -9.54
C THR A 32 -7.28 -19.55 -8.92
N LYS A 33 -8.12 -20.59 -8.93
CA LYS A 33 -7.74 -21.97 -8.63
C LYS A 33 -7.35 -22.76 -9.89
N ASP A 34 -7.53 -22.17 -11.07
CA ASP A 34 -7.22 -22.76 -12.37
C ASP A 34 -5.73 -22.53 -12.70
N LYS A 35 -4.95 -23.61 -12.68
CA LYS A 35 -3.51 -23.59 -12.94
C LYS A 35 -3.19 -23.31 -14.41
N GLU A 36 -4.04 -23.75 -15.33
CA GLU A 36 -3.85 -23.50 -16.77
C GLU A 36 -4.10 -22.03 -17.08
N PHE A 37 -5.17 -21.47 -16.53
CA PHE A 37 -5.48 -20.04 -16.67
C PHE A 37 -4.43 -19.13 -16.02
N LEU A 38 -3.86 -19.55 -14.88
CA LEU A 38 -2.77 -18.82 -14.23
C LEU A 38 -1.48 -18.80 -15.06
N ALA A 39 -1.18 -19.92 -15.75
CA ALA A 39 0.02 -20.06 -16.58
C ALA A 39 -0.13 -19.34 -17.93
N ASN A 40 -1.32 -19.41 -18.53
CA ASN A 40 -1.61 -18.74 -19.79
C ASN A 40 -3.07 -18.28 -19.84
N ASP A 41 -3.28 -16.98 -19.67
CA ASP A 41 -4.59 -16.32 -19.78
C ASP A 41 -4.97 -15.99 -21.23
N ALA A 42 -4.15 -16.41 -22.22
CA ALA A 42 -4.28 -16.06 -23.64
C ALA A 42 -4.35 -14.54 -23.92
N GLY A 43 -3.77 -13.72 -23.05
CA GLY A 43 -3.81 -12.27 -23.15
C GLY A 43 -5.13 -11.64 -22.70
N LEU A 44 -6.03 -12.40 -22.08
CA LEU A 44 -7.32 -11.93 -21.60
C LEU A 44 -7.18 -10.82 -20.54
N ILE A 45 -6.29 -10.97 -19.55
CA ILE A 45 -6.13 -9.92 -18.52
C ILE A 45 -5.60 -8.64 -19.17
N LYS A 46 -4.69 -8.77 -20.14
CA LYS A 46 -4.17 -7.63 -20.90
C LYS A 46 -5.28 -6.91 -21.70
N SER A 47 -6.21 -7.65 -22.30
CA SER A 47 -7.33 -7.04 -23.03
C SER A 47 -8.29 -6.31 -22.08
N ILE A 48 -8.60 -6.90 -20.93
CA ILE A 48 -9.45 -6.28 -19.90
C ILE A 48 -8.79 -5.01 -19.33
N VAL A 49 -7.49 -5.05 -19.01
CA VAL A 49 -6.73 -3.86 -18.59
C VAL A 49 -6.80 -2.76 -19.63
N ASN A 50 -6.69 -3.11 -20.92
CA ASN A 50 -6.79 -2.15 -22.01
C ASN A 50 -8.20 -1.56 -22.19
N LYS A 51 -9.26 -2.34 -21.91
CA LYS A 51 -10.66 -1.88 -21.94
C LYS A 51 -10.97 -0.96 -20.76
N ILE A 52 -10.60 -1.38 -19.55
CA ILE A 52 -11.02 -0.73 -18.29
C ILE A 52 -10.05 0.38 -17.86
N LYS A 53 -8.81 0.38 -18.38
CA LYS A 53 -7.74 1.32 -18.05
C LYS A 53 -7.40 1.36 -16.55
N LYS A 54 -7.55 0.22 -15.88
CA LYS A 54 -7.18 0.02 -14.46
C LYS A 54 -6.21 -1.15 -14.35
N ARG A 55 -5.39 -1.12 -13.30
CA ARG A 55 -4.40 -2.16 -13.05
C ARG A 55 -5.08 -3.40 -12.48
N ILE A 56 -5.02 -4.49 -13.22
CA ILE A 56 -5.56 -5.80 -12.86
C ILE A 56 -4.39 -6.78 -12.75
N GLU A 57 -4.38 -7.58 -11.70
CA GLU A 57 -3.36 -8.59 -11.44
C GLU A 57 -4.03 -9.95 -11.23
N LEU A 58 -3.53 -10.99 -11.92
CA LEU A 58 -3.99 -12.37 -11.75
C LEU A 58 -3.04 -13.11 -10.81
N ARG A 59 -3.59 -13.60 -9.69
CA ARG A 59 -2.86 -14.32 -8.64
C ARG A 59 -3.42 -15.72 -8.41
N PRO A 60 -2.58 -16.67 -7.98
CA PRO A 60 -3.05 -17.94 -7.47
C PRO A 60 -3.86 -17.73 -6.19
N ASP A 61 -4.96 -18.45 -6.06
CA ASP A 61 -5.70 -18.56 -4.81
C ASP A 61 -4.77 -19.03 -3.68
N PRO A 62 -4.85 -18.44 -2.46
CA PRO A 62 -3.99 -18.83 -1.33
C PRO A 62 -3.97 -20.33 -1.02
N GLU A 63 -5.05 -21.06 -1.33
CA GLU A 63 -5.12 -22.52 -1.14
C GLU A 63 -4.20 -23.30 -2.11
N LEU A 64 -3.82 -22.72 -3.25
CA LEU A 64 -2.88 -23.33 -4.19
C LEU A 64 -1.41 -23.16 -3.78
N CYS A 65 -1.10 -22.16 -2.95
CA CYS A 65 0.25 -21.84 -2.54
C CYS A 65 0.89 -23.01 -1.78
N HIS A 66 2.12 -23.37 -2.15
CA HIS A 66 2.87 -24.37 -1.40
C HIS A 66 3.10 -23.92 0.06
N PRO A 67 3.21 -24.87 1.01
CA PRO A 67 3.61 -24.54 2.39
C PRO A 67 4.90 -23.72 2.40
N GLN A 68 4.98 -22.71 3.29
CA GLN A 68 6.04 -21.70 3.29
C GLN A 68 7.44 -22.33 3.35
N GLU A 69 7.64 -23.34 4.21
CA GLU A 69 8.92 -24.07 4.33
C GLU A 69 9.34 -24.73 3.00
N LYS A 70 8.39 -25.37 2.31
CA LYS A 70 8.65 -26.00 1.00
C LYS A 70 8.92 -24.95 -0.08
N ALA A 71 8.14 -23.87 -0.09
CA ALA A 71 8.31 -22.78 -1.02
C ALA A 71 9.67 -22.08 -0.84
N GLU A 72 10.11 -21.88 0.40
CA GLU A 72 11.42 -21.29 0.70
C GLU A 72 12.56 -22.14 0.15
N VAL A 73 12.52 -23.45 0.39
CA VAL A 73 13.53 -24.39 -0.13
C VAL A 73 13.58 -24.35 -1.66
N GLU A 74 12.43 -24.31 -2.34
CA GLU A 74 12.39 -24.19 -3.79
C GLU A 74 12.90 -22.84 -4.30
N ILE A 75 12.53 -21.73 -3.66
CA ILE A 75 13.01 -20.39 -4.03
C ILE A 75 14.54 -20.31 -3.93
N ARG A 76 15.14 -20.85 -2.86
CA ARG A 76 16.60 -20.89 -2.66
C ARG A 76 17.33 -21.79 -3.66
N LYS A 77 16.64 -22.76 -4.28
CA LYS A 77 17.21 -23.58 -5.37
C LYS A 77 17.14 -22.87 -6.72
N ILE A 78 16.08 -22.11 -6.97
CA ILE A 78 15.85 -21.41 -8.25
C ILE A 78 16.76 -20.19 -8.38
N ILE A 79 16.92 -19.42 -7.30
CA ILE A 79 17.75 -18.22 -7.30
C ILE A 79 19.18 -18.59 -6.95
N ASP A 80 20.13 -18.15 -7.79
CA ASP A 80 21.56 -18.35 -7.57
C ASP A 80 22.02 -17.74 -6.23
N ALA A 81 22.91 -18.44 -5.52
CA ALA A 81 23.54 -17.95 -4.29
C ALA A 81 24.26 -16.61 -4.50
N GLU A 82 24.77 -16.33 -5.70
CA GLU A 82 25.40 -15.05 -6.06
C GLU A 82 24.45 -13.84 -5.98
N ALA A 83 23.14 -14.06 -6.03
CA ALA A 83 22.14 -13.00 -5.85
C ALA A 83 22.13 -12.45 -4.41
N GLY A 84 22.65 -13.23 -3.45
CA GLY A 84 22.72 -12.85 -2.04
C GLY A 84 21.34 -12.69 -1.42
N ILE A 85 20.56 -13.77 -1.35
CA ILE A 85 19.26 -13.75 -0.66
C ILE A 85 19.48 -13.54 0.83
N ASP A 86 18.92 -12.46 1.33
CA ASP A 86 19.02 -12.05 2.73
C ASP A 86 17.80 -12.50 3.53
N GLN A 87 16.59 -12.21 3.04
CA GLN A 87 15.33 -12.60 3.68
C GLN A 87 14.27 -13.02 2.67
N ILE A 88 13.40 -13.95 3.08
CA ILE A 88 12.20 -14.36 2.35
C ILE A 88 11.02 -14.18 3.29
N ILE A 89 10.05 -13.36 2.90
CA ILE A 89 8.91 -12.97 3.73
C ILE A 89 7.62 -13.32 2.99
N PHE A 90 6.80 -14.19 3.58
CA PHE A 90 5.53 -14.62 3.01
C PHE A 90 4.36 -13.74 3.48
N ASP A 91 3.45 -13.42 2.57
CA ASP A 91 2.16 -12.77 2.81
C ASP A 91 1.03 -13.71 2.31
N PRO A 92 0.63 -14.70 3.13
CA PRO A 92 -0.25 -15.79 2.69
C PRO A 92 -1.63 -15.31 2.24
N GLN A 93 -2.16 -14.26 2.88
CA GLN A 93 -3.48 -13.73 2.56
C GLN A 93 -3.54 -13.11 1.15
N ARG A 94 -2.38 -12.82 0.57
CA ARG A 94 -2.24 -12.15 -0.73
C ARG A 94 -1.51 -13.00 -1.77
N SER A 95 -1.12 -14.23 -1.40
CA SER A 95 -0.32 -15.15 -2.22
C SER A 95 1.01 -14.55 -2.69
N VAL A 96 1.61 -13.66 -1.88
CA VAL A 96 2.84 -12.93 -2.24
C VAL A 96 4.01 -13.42 -1.41
N VAL A 97 5.18 -13.56 -2.04
CA VAL A 97 6.46 -13.76 -1.35
C VAL A 97 7.39 -12.60 -1.68
N ILE A 98 7.98 -11.99 -0.66
CA ILE A 98 8.95 -10.90 -0.81
C ILE A 98 10.33 -11.48 -0.61
N ILE A 99 11.20 -11.27 -1.59
CA ILE A 99 12.57 -11.80 -1.60
C ILE A 99 13.51 -10.60 -1.53
N GLU A 100 14.19 -10.42 -0.40
CA GLU A 100 15.22 -9.40 -0.26
C GLU A 100 16.56 -9.99 -0.70
N ALA A 101 17.15 -9.38 -1.74
CA ALA A 101 18.41 -9.82 -2.33
C ALA A 101 19.38 -8.65 -2.50
N GLU A 102 20.68 -8.88 -2.29
CA GLU A 102 21.72 -7.89 -2.49
C GLU A 102 21.79 -7.41 -3.95
N LYS A 103 21.62 -8.37 -4.87
CA LYS A 103 21.59 -8.15 -6.33
C LYS A 103 20.24 -8.57 -6.91
N PRO A 104 19.20 -7.69 -6.85
CA PRO A 104 17.86 -7.99 -7.36
C PRO A 104 17.82 -8.47 -8.80
N GLY A 105 18.70 -7.97 -9.67
CA GLY A 105 18.74 -8.36 -11.09
C GLY A 105 19.00 -9.87 -11.28
N LEU A 106 19.86 -10.46 -10.46
CA LEU A 106 20.14 -11.90 -10.50
C LEU A 106 18.98 -12.72 -9.96
N ALA A 107 18.27 -12.23 -8.93
CA ALA A 107 17.08 -12.88 -8.39
C ALA A 107 15.85 -12.79 -9.31
N ILE A 108 15.78 -11.78 -10.19
CA ILE A 108 14.71 -11.63 -11.19
C ILE A 108 14.96 -12.50 -12.42
N GLY A 109 16.24 -12.63 -12.83
CA GLY A 109 16.63 -13.31 -14.07
C GLY A 109 16.37 -12.48 -15.33
N ARG A 110 16.71 -13.01 -16.50
CA ARG A 110 16.48 -12.31 -17.78
C ARG A 110 14.98 -12.21 -18.05
N GLN A 111 14.49 -10.99 -18.25
CA GLN A 111 13.06 -10.72 -18.49
C GLN A 111 12.10 -11.32 -17.42
N GLY A 112 12.58 -11.58 -16.21
CA GLY A 112 11.75 -12.15 -15.14
C GLY A 112 11.55 -13.67 -15.20
N GLU A 113 12.39 -14.40 -15.93
CA GLU A 113 12.29 -15.87 -16.06
C GLU A 113 12.23 -16.59 -14.70
N LEU A 114 13.08 -16.20 -13.74
CA LEU A 114 13.13 -16.82 -12.42
C LEU A 114 11.86 -16.50 -11.60
N LEU A 115 11.28 -15.31 -11.79
CA LEU A 115 10.02 -14.95 -11.15
C LEU A 115 8.87 -15.84 -11.65
N GLN A 116 8.84 -16.12 -12.96
CA GLN A 116 7.85 -17.04 -13.53
C GLN A 116 8.08 -18.48 -13.08
N GLU A 117 9.34 -18.89 -12.98
CA GLU A 117 9.70 -20.22 -12.47
C GLU A 117 9.24 -20.40 -11.02
N ILE A 118 9.52 -19.42 -10.14
CA ILE A 118 9.05 -19.42 -8.74
C ILE A 118 7.53 -19.47 -8.70
N LYS A 119 6.84 -18.64 -9.49
CA LYS A 119 5.37 -18.62 -9.54
C LYS A 119 4.80 -19.97 -9.97
N THR A 120 5.40 -20.60 -10.97
CA THR A 120 4.93 -21.89 -11.52
C THR A 120 5.20 -23.05 -10.57
N LYS A 121 6.37 -23.07 -9.92
CA LYS A 121 6.77 -24.16 -9.01
C LYS A 121 6.16 -24.06 -7.62
N THR A 122 5.86 -22.85 -7.14
CA THR A 122 5.46 -22.64 -5.73
C THR A 122 4.05 -22.07 -5.57
N PHE A 123 3.46 -21.54 -6.65
CA PHE A 123 2.22 -20.76 -6.63
C PHE A 123 2.29 -19.52 -5.72
N TRP A 124 3.48 -19.02 -5.41
CA TRP A 124 3.66 -17.72 -4.76
C TRP A 124 4.02 -16.67 -5.81
N VAL A 125 3.49 -15.46 -5.68
CA VAL A 125 3.84 -14.33 -6.54
C VAL A 125 5.09 -13.65 -5.97
N PRO A 126 6.27 -13.77 -6.61
CA PRO A 126 7.49 -13.22 -6.07
C PRO A 126 7.61 -11.72 -6.32
N ILE A 127 8.00 -10.99 -5.28
CA ILE A 127 8.36 -9.57 -5.33
C ILE A 127 9.80 -9.45 -4.83
N VAL A 128 10.72 -9.18 -5.75
CA VAL A 128 12.13 -8.99 -5.39
C VAL A 128 12.35 -7.54 -4.95
N LYS A 129 13.06 -7.38 -3.83
CA LYS A 129 13.51 -6.10 -3.29
C LYS A 129 15.01 -6.14 -3.05
N ARG A 130 15.62 -4.96 -3.05
CA ARG A 130 17.03 -4.82 -2.68
C ARG A 130 17.18 -4.93 -1.16
N THR A 131 18.12 -5.74 -0.73
CA THR A 131 18.57 -5.78 0.67
C THR A 131 19.09 -4.39 1.09
N PRO A 132 18.66 -3.84 2.24
CA PRO A 132 19.22 -2.62 2.78
C PRO A 132 20.72 -2.78 3.09
N LEU A 133 21.54 -1.79 2.73
CA LEU A 133 22.98 -1.81 3.05
C LEU A 133 23.25 -1.78 4.57
N ILE A 134 22.37 -1.12 5.32
CA ILE A 134 22.45 -1.01 6.77
C ILE A 134 21.11 -1.49 7.32
N ARG A 135 21.18 -2.46 8.21
CA ARG A 135 20.02 -2.96 8.94
C ARG A 135 19.80 -2.12 10.19
N SER A 136 18.55 -1.73 10.41
CA SER A 136 18.11 -1.04 11.61
C SER A 136 17.02 -1.88 12.25
N GLN A 137 17.26 -2.35 13.48
CA GLN A 137 16.29 -3.14 14.22
C GLN A 137 14.95 -2.41 14.37
N ILE A 138 14.98 -1.07 14.51
CA ILE A 138 13.77 -0.26 14.63
C ILE A 138 12.98 -0.30 13.32
N ILE A 139 13.65 -0.14 12.18
CA ILE A 139 12.99 -0.20 10.86
C ILE A 139 12.46 -1.60 10.58
N GLU A 140 13.21 -2.65 10.93
CA GLU A 140 12.73 -4.03 10.81
C GLU A 140 11.50 -4.28 11.68
N ASN A 141 11.49 -3.78 12.92
CA ASN A 141 10.34 -3.86 13.81
C ASN A 141 9.13 -3.08 13.26
N ILE A 142 9.34 -1.90 12.66
CA ILE A 142 8.27 -1.13 11.99
C ILE A 142 7.70 -1.93 10.81
N ARG A 143 8.56 -2.56 10.01
CA ARG A 143 8.16 -3.34 8.85
C ARG A 143 7.47 -4.65 9.24
N SER A 144 7.84 -5.28 10.35
CA SER A 144 7.26 -6.55 10.79
C SER A 144 5.74 -6.43 11.06
N VAL A 145 5.29 -5.26 11.52
CA VAL A 145 3.86 -4.94 11.71
C VAL A 145 3.04 -5.16 10.43
N LEU A 146 3.63 -4.89 9.26
CA LEU A 146 2.97 -5.04 7.96
C LEU A 146 2.63 -6.50 7.63
N TYR A 147 3.42 -7.44 8.15
CA TYR A 147 3.31 -8.87 7.86
C TYR A 147 2.56 -9.62 8.96
N GLN A 148 2.76 -9.22 10.22
CA GLN A 148 2.03 -9.77 11.37
C GLN A 148 0.51 -9.56 11.25
N ASN A 149 0.09 -8.46 10.61
CA ASN A 149 -1.32 -8.08 10.46
C ASN A 149 -1.81 -8.22 9.02
N SER A 150 -1.37 -9.25 8.30
CA SER A 150 -1.69 -9.46 6.87
C SER A 150 -3.19 -9.52 6.58
N ASP A 151 -3.99 -10.18 7.42
CA ASP A 151 -5.46 -10.25 7.24
C ASP A 151 -6.13 -8.87 7.43
N TYR A 152 -5.76 -8.14 8.48
CA TYR A 152 -6.23 -6.78 8.70
C TYR A 152 -5.87 -5.89 7.51
N ARG A 153 -4.62 -5.98 7.04
CA ARG A 153 -4.13 -5.21 5.89
C ARG A 153 -4.89 -5.54 4.61
N ARG A 154 -5.16 -6.81 4.33
CA ARG A 154 -5.98 -7.23 3.17
C ARG A 154 -7.37 -6.59 3.24
N LYS A 155 -8.06 -6.70 4.37
CA LYS A 155 -9.40 -6.12 4.58
C LYS A 155 -9.38 -4.59 4.46
N PHE A 156 -8.35 -3.94 4.99
CA PHE A 156 -8.15 -2.50 4.89
C PHE A 156 -7.95 -2.04 3.44
N LEU A 157 -7.10 -2.73 2.68
CA LEU A 157 -6.84 -2.43 1.28
C LEU A 157 -8.08 -2.68 0.40
N HIS A 158 -8.86 -3.72 0.71
CA HIS A 158 -10.13 -3.99 0.03
C HIS A 158 -11.12 -2.83 0.21
N LYS A 159 -11.36 -2.41 1.47
CA LYS A 159 -12.22 -1.27 1.79
C LYS A 159 -11.73 0.04 1.14
N THR A 160 -10.41 0.23 1.10
CA THR A 160 -9.80 1.38 0.42
C THR A 160 -10.14 1.38 -1.07
N GLY A 161 -10.04 0.23 -1.74
CA GLY A 161 -10.43 0.12 -3.14
C GLY A 161 -11.92 0.25 -3.39
N GLU A 162 -12.77 -0.32 -2.53
CA GLU A 162 -14.23 -0.09 -2.59
C GLU A 162 -14.55 1.40 -2.58
N ARG A 163 -13.85 2.18 -1.73
CA ARG A 163 -13.99 3.64 -1.68
C ARG A 163 -13.48 4.35 -2.94
N ILE A 164 -12.31 3.97 -3.45
CA ILE A 164 -11.71 4.55 -4.68
C ILE A 164 -12.63 4.33 -5.89
N TYR A 165 -13.20 3.13 -6.01
CA TYR A 165 -14.04 2.73 -7.13
C TYR A 165 -15.54 2.94 -6.89
N ASN A 166 -15.91 3.54 -5.75
CA ASN A 166 -17.30 3.86 -5.46
C ASN A 166 -17.81 4.90 -6.47
N GLY A 167 -18.89 4.58 -7.17
CA GLY A 167 -19.39 5.39 -8.28
C GLY A 167 -18.36 5.47 -9.40
N TRP A 168 -17.86 4.34 -9.91
CA TRP A 168 -16.94 4.32 -11.06
C TRP A 168 -17.56 4.94 -12.33
N LEU A 169 -18.90 4.91 -12.44
CA LEU A 169 -19.69 5.51 -13.52
C LEU A 169 -20.36 6.83 -13.07
N ARG A 170 -19.59 7.86 -12.65
CA ARG A 170 -20.20 9.15 -12.29
C ARG A 170 -20.53 9.95 -13.54
N GLU A 171 -21.73 10.54 -13.56
CA GLU A 171 -22.09 11.58 -14.50
C GLU A 171 -21.25 12.85 -14.27
N LYS A 172 -21.12 13.68 -15.29
CA LYS A 172 -20.46 14.99 -15.18
C LYS A 172 -21.20 15.85 -14.15
N LYS A 173 -20.56 16.15 -13.03
CA LYS A 173 -21.05 17.09 -12.01
C LYS A 173 -20.46 18.47 -12.23
N HIS A 174 -20.93 19.45 -11.46
CA HIS A 174 -20.30 20.77 -11.37
C HIS A 174 -18.89 20.62 -10.78
N GLU A 175 -17.86 20.92 -11.58
CA GLU A 175 -16.46 20.71 -11.23
C GLU A 175 -15.89 21.95 -10.52
N TRP A 176 -15.36 21.75 -9.31
CA TRP A 176 -14.56 22.76 -8.63
C TRP A 176 -13.41 22.09 -7.88
N ILE A 177 -12.34 22.84 -7.67
CA ILE A 177 -11.20 22.44 -6.85
C ILE A 177 -10.91 23.59 -5.89
N ARG A 178 -10.72 23.25 -4.62
CA ARG A 178 -10.40 24.18 -3.55
C ARG A 178 -9.22 23.65 -2.75
N ALA A 179 -8.34 24.55 -2.33
CA ALA A 179 -7.28 24.26 -1.37
C ALA A 179 -7.46 25.16 -0.14
N SER A 180 -7.52 24.55 1.02
CA SER A 180 -7.56 25.23 2.32
C SER A 180 -6.25 25.00 3.04
N TYR A 181 -5.56 26.07 3.41
CA TYR A 181 -4.31 26.01 4.15
C TYR A 181 -4.61 26.01 5.65
N LEU A 182 -4.43 24.86 6.29
CA LEU A 182 -4.66 24.66 7.73
C LEU A 182 -3.37 24.85 8.54
N GLY A 183 -2.22 24.95 7.88
CA GLY A 183 -0.92 25.23 8.48
C GLY A 183 0.17 25.34 7.40
N GLY A 184 1.34 25.88 7.77
CA GLY A 184 2.47 26.04 6.83
C GLY A 184 2.31 27.17 5.79
N ALA A 185 1.27 28.02 5.89
CA ALA A 185 1.12 29.19 5.02
C ALA A 185 1.71 30.44 5.70
N ARG A 186 2.66 31.10 5.04
CA ARG A 186 3.44 32.24 5.59
C ARG A 186 4.26 31.91 6.85
N GLN A 187 4.60 30.65 7.04
CA GLN A 187 5.47 30.17 8.11
C GLN A 187 6.17 28.87 7.70
N VAL A 188 7.21 28.48 8.44
CA VAL A 188 7.77 27.12 8.43
C VAL A 188 7.20 26.38 9.63
N GLY A 189 6.95 25.08 9.50
CA GLY A 189 6.29 24.29 10.55
C GLY A 189 4.82 23.98 10.27
N ARG A 190 4.32 22.91 10.89
CA ARG A 190 2.91 22.47 10.88
C ARG A 190 2.24 22.44 9.49
N SER A 191 2.95 21.97 8.46
CA SER A 191 2.39 21.85 7.11
C SER A 191 1.11 21.01 7.10
N CYS A 192 0.04 21.56 6.55
CA CYS A 192 -1.27 20.91 6.48
C CYS A 192 -2.16 21.62 5.45
N ILE A 193 -2.45 20.96 4.33
CA ILE A 193 -3.28 21.53 3.26
C ILE A 193 -4.43 20.57 2.95
N LEU A 194 -5.66 21.05 3.03
CA LEU A 194 -6.84 20.28 2.65
C LEU A 194 -7.23 20.61 1.21
N LEU A 195 -7.08 19.63 0.31
CA LEU A 195 -7.56 19.68 -1.07
C LEU A 195 -8.96 19.09 -1.16
N GLN A 196 -9.88 19.82 -1.79
CA GLN A 196 -11.29 19.45 -1.86
C GLN A 196 -11.80 19.54 -3.29
N THR A 197 -12.67 18.61 -3.63
CA THR A 197 -13.56 18.62 -4.80
C THR A 197 -14.99 18.35 -4.33
N PRO A 198 -16.02 18.41 -5.18
CA PRO A 198 -17.36 17.96 -4.79
C PRO A 198 -17.41 16.52 -4.27
N GLU A 199 -16.39 15.73 -4.58
CA GLU A 199 -16.40 14.27 -4.46
C GLU A 199 -15.33 13.71 -3.54
N SER A 200 -14.23 14.44 -3.36
CA SER A 200 -13.06 13.96 -2.65
C SER A 200 -12.48 15.02 -1.73
N ARG A 201 -11.91 14.56 -0.62
CA ARG A 201 -11.17 15.37 0.35
C ARG A 201 -9.83 14.67 0.61
N ILE A 202 -8.73 15.36 0.34
CA ILE A 202 -7.37 14.83 0.49
C ILE A 202 -6.58 15.79 1.36
N LEU A 203 -5.94 15.28 2.41
CA LEU A 203 -5.06 16.06 3.26
C LEU A 203 -3.62 15.88 2.78
N LEU A 204 -2.94 16.97 2.48
CA LEU A 204 -1.53 17.00 2.13
C LEU A 204 -0.76 17.43 3.37
N ASP A 205 0.05 16.50 3.89
CA ASP A 205 0.80 16.62 5.13
C ASP A 205 -0.08 16.89 6.38
N CYS A 206 0.48 16.61 7.56
CA CYS A 206 -0.10 16.99 8.85
C CYS A 206 1.03 17.03 9.87
N GLY A 207 1.72 18.16 9.93
CA GLY A 207 2.93 18.34 10.71
C GLY A 207 2.76 19.00 12.08
N ILE A 208 3.90 19.19 12.75
CA ILE A 208 4.04 19.93 14.01
C ILE A 208 5.12 20.99 13.84
N ASP A 209 4.85 22.22 14.26
CA ASP A 209 5.89 23.23 14.41
C ASP A 209 6.56 23.05 15.79
N VAL A 210 7.76 22.47 15.79
CA VAL A 210 8.54 22.23 17.01
C VAL A 210 9.20 23.52 17.55
N SER A 211 9.20 24.60 16.77
CA SER A 211 9.81 25.87 17.15
C SER A 211 8.83 26.84 17.80
N SER A 212 7.53 26.65 17.58
CA SER A 212 6.45 27.49 18.12
C SER A 212 5.77 26.83 19.32
N PRO A 213 6.06 27.24 20.57
CA PRO A 213 5.41 26.67 21.74
C PRO A 213 3.95 27.10 21.90
N GLU A 214 3.58 28.26 21.36
CA GLU A 214 2.22 28.83 21.52
C GLU A 214 1.23 28.27 20.50
N ASP A 215 1.68 28.02 19.26
CA ASP A 215 0.81 27.59 18.16
C ASP A 215 1.48 26.49 17.30
N PRO A 216 1.77 25.30 17.88
CA PRO A 216 2.54 24.24 17.23
C PRO A 216 1.74 23.41 16.21
N TYR A 217 0.41 23.52 16.19
CA TYR A 217 -0.45 22.56 15.48
C TYR A 217 -1.21 23.22 14.32
N PRO A 218 -1.58 22.46 13.27
CA PRO A 218 -2.54 22.92 12.27
C PRO A 218 -3.93 23.15 12.87
N TYR A 219 -4.72 24.00 12.21
CA TYR A 219 -6.13 24.27 12.55
C TYR A 219 -7.03 23.09 12.16
N LEU A 220 -7.00 22.01 12.95
CA LEU A 220 -7.77 20.78 12.71
C LEU A 220 -9.26 20.93 13.06
N GLU A 221 -9.64 21.99 13.75
CA GLU A 221 -11.00 22.37 14.10
C GLU A 221 -11.73 23.14 12.99
N ALA A 222 -11.05 23.41 11.87
CA ALA A 222 -11.65 24.07 10.73
C ALA A 222 -12.93 23.34 10.26
N PRO A 223 -14.04 24.04 10.00
CA PRO A 223 -15.35 23.43 9.73
C PRO A 223 -15.37 22.57 8.46
N GLU A 224 -14.44 22.82 7.54
CA GLU A 224 -14.21 22.06 6.31
C GLU A 224 -13.49 20.72 6.50
N LEU A 225 -12.83 20.50 7.64
CA LEU A 225 -12.12 19.27 7.93
C LEU A 225 -12.99 18.30 8.74
N ASN A 226 -13.54 17.30 8.06
CA ASN A 226 -14.17 16.16 8.72
C ASN A 226 -13.34 14.88 8.49
N LEU A 227 -12.73 14.34 9.54
CA LEU A 227 -11.89 13.15 9.47
C LEU A 227 -12.62 11.90 8.96
N LYS A 228 -13.94 11.82 9.12
CA LYS A 228 -14.76 10.71 8.61
C LYS A 228 -14.97 10.80 7.09
N GLU A 229 -14.94 12.02 6.55
CA GLU A 229 -15.10 12.28 5.11
C GLU A 229 -13.77 12.31 4.37
N LEU A 230 -12.64 12.35 5.08
CA LEU A 230 -11.32 12.38 4.47
C LEU A 230 -11.02 11.09 3.71
N ASP A 231 -10.69 11.19 2.42
CA ASP A 231 -10.42 10.04 1.55
C ASP A 231 -9.00 9.51 1.68
N ALA A 232 -8.04 10.42 1.85
CA ALA A 232 -6.64 10.07 1.97
C ALA A 232 -5.85 11.16 2.68
N ILE A 233 -4.71 10.74 3.23
CA ILE A 233 -3.61 11.63 3.59
C ILE A 233 -2.45 11.32 2.63
N ILE A 234 -1.83 12.35 2.09
CA ILE A 234 -0.59 12.24 1.31
C ILE A 234 0.50 12.91 2.12
N VAL A 235 1.56 12.18 2.41
CA VAL A 235 2.75 12.70 3.08
C VAL A 235 3.84 12.90 2.04
N SER A 236 4.35 14.12 1.95
CA SER A 236 5.40 14.51 1.01
C SER A 236 6.75 13.87 1.36
N HIS A 237 7.22 14.05 2.58
CA HIS A 237 8.52 13.58 3.07
C HIS A 237 8.49 13.41 4.60
N PRO A 238 9.51 12.78 5.23
CA PRO A 238 9.34 12.24 6.58
C PRO A 238 9.52 13.23 7.73
N HIS A 239 9.84 14.51 7.47
CA HIS A 239 10.10 15.45 8.56
C HIS A 239 8.87 15.68 9.45
N ILE A 240 9.11 16.03 10.71
CA ILE A 240 8.06 16.17 11.74
C ILE A 240 7.12 17.34 11.44
N ASP A 241 7.62 18.42 10.83
CA ASP A 241 6.83 19.54 10.35
C ASP A 241 5.90 19.22 9.18
N HIS A 242 5.96 17.99 8.66
CA HIS A 242 5.03 17.44 7.66
C HIS A 242 4.27 16.21 8.14
N THR A 243 4.78 15.48 9.14
CA THR A 243 4.23 14.16 9.52
C THR A 243 3.87 14.00 10.98
N GLY A 244 4.34 14.89 11.85
CA GLY A 244 4.31 14.72 13.30
C GLY A 244 2.90 14.51 13.87
N LEU A 245 1.88 15.06 13.21
CA LEU A 245 0.49 15.03 13.68
C LEU A 245 -0.38 14.01 12.91
N VAL A 246 0.16 13.28 11.94
CA VAL A 246 -0.57 12.19 11.26
C VAL A 246 -1.11 11.13 12.25
N PRO A 247 -0.35 10.64 13.25
CA PRO A 247 -0.87 9.67 14.23
C PRO A 247 -2.03 10.23 15.08
N TYR A 248 -2.03 11.54 15.32
CA TYR A 248 -3.12 12.22 16.04
C TYR A 248 -4.44 12.07 15.28
N LEU A 249 -4.45 12.21 13.95
CA LEU A 249 -5.66 12.02 13.14
C LEU A 249 -6.26 10.63 13.34
N PHE A 250 -5.43 9.59 13.45
CA PHE A 250 -5.91 8.23 13.77
C PHE A 250 -6.48 8.15 15.19
N LYS A 251 -5.87 8.80 16.18
CA LYS A 251 -6.42 8.88 17.55
C LYS A 251 -7.83 9.48 17.54
N TYR A 252 -8.09 10.48 16.70
CA TYR A 252 -9.38 11.19 16.61
C TYR A 252 -10.36 10.63 15.56
N GLY A 253 -10.08 9.44 15.02
CA GLY A 253 -11.07 8.67 14.26
C GLY A 253 -10.83 8.59 12.76
N TYR A 254 -9.74 9.13 12.22
CA TYR A 254 -9.35 8.84 10.84
C TYR A 254 -9.01 7.36 10.69
N ARG A 255 -9.55 6.71 9.64
CA ARG A 255 -9.36 5.28 9.36
C ARG A 255 -9.04 5.02 7.88
N GLY A 256 -8.66 6.05 7.12
CA GLY A 256 -8.30 5.95 5.72
C GLY A 256 -6.81 5.68 5.47
N PRO A 257 -6.38 5.63 4.19
CA PRO A 257 -5.00 5.41 3.79
C PRO A 257 -4.08 6.63 4.01
N VAL A 258 -2.80 6.35 4.23
CA VAL A 258 -1.71 7.33 4.14
C VAL A 258 -0.81 6.92 2.99
N TYR A 259 -0.65 7.81 2.00
CA TYR A 259 0.22 7.60 0.85
C TYR A 259 1.55 8.31 1.05
N CYS A 260 2.63 7.57 0.88
CA CYS A 260 3.99 8.09 0.91
C CYS A 260 4.94 7.11 0.22
N THR A 261 6.19 7.52 0.03
CA THR A 261 7.23 6.61 -0.47
C THR A 261 7.65 5.61 0.63
N ALA A 262 8.22 4.46 0.23
CA ALA A 262 8.69 3.47 1.20
C ALA A 262 9.76 4.03 2.17
N PRO A 263 10.76 4.82 1.72
CA PRO A 263 11.68 5.51 2.63
C PRO A 263 10.96 6.49 3.57
N THR A 264 10.01 7.28 3.05
CA THR A 264 9.23 8.21 3.88
C THR A 264 8.49 7.48 5.00
N ARG A 265 7.82 6.35 4.71
CA ARG A 265 7.13 5.54 5.73
C ARG A 265 8.06 5.15 6.89
N ASP A 266 9.24 4.63 6.55
CA ASP A 266 10.16 4.09 7.55
C ASP A 266 10.75 5.20 8.43
N ILE A 267 11.18 6.30 7.82
CA ILE A 267 11.75 7.44 8.55
C ILE A 267 10.66 8.18 9.33
N MET A 268 9.46 8.37 8.77
CA MET A 268 8.32 8.99 9.45
C MET A 268 7.98 8.25 10.74
N ALA A 269 7.85 6.92 10.68
CA ALA A 269 7.54 6.12 11.86
C ALA A 269 8.66 6.19 12.91
N LEU A 270 9.93 6.19 12.49
CA LEU A 270 11.08 6.37 13.38
C LEU A 270 11.02 7.73 14.11
N LEU A 271 10.88 8.83 13.37
CA LEU A 271 10.86 10.18 13.92
C LEU A 271 9.63 10.41 14.83
N GLN A 272 8.47 9.87 14.47
CA GLN A 272 7.26 9.93 15.31
C GLN A 272 7.41 9.19 16.64
N LEU A 273 8.10 8.06 16.66
CA LEU A 273 8.38 7.34 17.91
C LEU A 273 9.40 8.10 18.77
N ASP A 274 10.41 8.70 18.13
CA ASP A 274 11.45 9.45 18.82
C ASP A 274 10.90 10.72 19.48
N ILE A 275 10.07 11.51 18.79
CA ILE A 275 9.47 12.71 19.38
C ILE A 275 8.57 12.38 20.58
N ILE A 276 7.82 11.29 20.55
CA ILE A 276 7.00 10.84 21.69
C ILE A 276 7.91 10.46 22.87
N LYS A 277 9.03 9.79 22.61
CA LYS A 277 10.00 9.41 23.64
C LYS A 277 10.63 10.65 24.29
N ILE A 278 11.02 11.63 23.49
CA ILE A 278 11.60 12.90 23.97
C ILE A 278 10.56 13.64 24.82
N GLN A 279 9.33 13.83 24.33
CA GLN A 279 8.27 14.53 25.06
C GLN A 279 7.99 13.88 26.42
N ARG A 280 7.87 12.54 26.47
CA ARG A 280 7.71 11.81 27.74
C ARG A 280 8.89 11.99 28.69
N GLY A 281 10.11 12.03 28.17
CA GLY A 281 11.33 12.26 28.97
C GLY A 281 11.41 13.68 29.53
N GLU A 282 10.87 14.66 28.81
CA GLU A 282 10.77 16.06 29.25
C GLU A 282 9.54 16.35 30.13
N GLY A 283 8.69 15.34 30.40
CA GLY A 283 7.48 15.49 31.20
C GLY A 283 6.36 16.25 30.50
N LYS A 284 6.34 16.24 29.16
CA LYS A 284 5.31 16.86 28.31
C LYS A 284 4.35 15.81 27.74
#